data_AF-A0A4Q6E750-F1
#
_entry.id   AF-A0A4Q6E750-F1
#
_cell.length_a   1.000
_cell.length_b   1.000
_cell.length_c   1.000
_cell.angle_alpha   90.00
_cell.angle_beta   90.00
_cell.angle_gamma   90.00
#
_symmetry.space_group_name_H-M   'P 1'
#
loop_
_entity.id
_entity.type
_entity.pdbx_description
1 polymer ?
#
loop_
_entity_poly.entity_id
_entity_poly.type
_entity_poly.pdbx_seq_one_letter_code
_entity_poly.pdbx_strand_id
1 'polypeptide(L)' 'LEMVGNAIKVNDRMETNIPGIFAVGDVCTHGGKLKLIATGVGEAAIAANNAKVRIDPHAKAFPGHSTSKFEKTH' A
#
# COMPACT_ATOMS: atom_id res chain seq x y z
N LEU A 1 11.69 11.36 7.45
CA LEU A 1 10.75 11.11 6.34
C LEU A 1 11.07 12.09 5.22
N GLU A 2 11.15 11.63 3.98
CA GLU A 2 11.25 12.51 2.81
C GLU A 2 9.88 13.12 2.51
N MET A 3 9.84 14.45 2.39
CA MET A 3 8.60 15.22 2.28
C MET A 3 8.62 16.06 1.00
N VAL A 4 7.45 16.24 0.40
CA VAL A 4 7.20 17.23 -0.66
C VAL A 4 6.04 18.10 -0.21
N GLY A 5 6.34 19.33 0.20
CA GLY A 5 5.39 20.18 0.91
C GLY A 5 4.94 19.54 2.22
N ASN A 6 3.63 19.34 2.39
CA ASN A 6 3.04 18.71 3.56
C ASN A 6 2.73 17.21 3.38
N ALA A 7 3.23 16.58 2.31
CA ALA A 7 2.98 15.18 2.00
C ALA A 7 4.27 14.35 2.06
N ILE A 8 4.14 13.11 2.54
CA ILE A 8 5.20 12.10 2.60
C ILE A 8 5.42 11.54 1.20
N LYS A 9 6.64 11.60 0.69
CA LYS A 9 6.97 10.96 -0.59
C LYS A 9 7.00 9.45 -0.41
N VAL A 10 6.34 8.73 -1.30
CA VAL A 10 6.32 7.27 -1.35
C VAL A 10 6.73 6.75 -2.72
N ASN A 11 7.21 5.51 -2.78
CA ASN A 11 7.43 4.78 -4.02
C ASN A 11 6.14 4.07 -4.49
N ASP A 12 6.21 3.32 -5.60
CA ASP A 12 5.07 2.60 -6.18
C ASP A 12 4.51 1.48 -5.27
N ARG A 13 5.24 1.11 -4.21
CA ARG A 13 4.82 0.15 -3.18
C ARG A 13 4.17 0.84 -1.97
N MET A 14 4.00 2.17 -2.04
CA MET A 14 3.56 3.05 -0.95
C MET A 14 4.53 3.10 0.25
N GLU A 15 5.77 2.66 0.06
CA GLU A 15 6.82 2.67 1.08
C GLU A 15 7.52 4.03 1.10
N THR A 16 7.80 4.53 2.31
CA THR A 16 8.53 5.79 2.52
C THR A 16 10.03 5.58 2.35
N ASN A 17 10.83 6.63 2.58
CA ASN A 17 12.29 6.50 2.63
C ASN A 17 12.79 5.72 3.86
N ILE A 18 11.92 5.37 4.82
CA ILE A 18 12.25 4.51 5.96
C ILE A 18 11.73 3.09 5.64
N PRO A 19 12.62 2.08 5.51
CA PRO A 19 12.22 0.72 5.17
C PRO A 19 11.20 0.16 6.16
N GLY A 20 10.12 -0.42 5.63
CA GLY A 20 9.01 -0.98 6.42
C GLY A 20 7.99 0.04 6.94
N ILE A 21 8.18 1.34 6.68
CA ILE A 21 7.17 2.37 6.97
C ILE A 21 6.47 2.75 5.67
N PHE A 22 5.14 2.70 5.68
CA PHE A 22 4.26 2.97 4.54
C PHE A 22 3.35 4.16 4.83
N ALA A 23 2.94 4.89 3.79
CA ALA A 23 2.02 6.02 3.89
C ALA A 23 1.02 6.01 2.72
N VAL A 24 -0.26 6.28 3.00
CA VAL A 24 -1.36 6.21 2.03
C VAL A 24 -2.38 7.31 2.27
N GLY A 25 -3.19 7.64 1.26
CA GLY A 25 -4.22 8.67 1.37
C GLY A 25 -3.64 10.09 1.25
N ASP A 26 -4.32 11.06 1.85
CA ASP A 26 -4.01 12.49 1.65
C ASP A 26 -2.66 12.92 2.21
N VAL A 27 -2.08 12.11 3.09
CA VAL A 27 -0.78 12.33 3.73
C VAL A 27 0.40 11.96 2.82
N CYS A 28 0.19 11.22 1.72
CA CYS A 28 1.27 10.79 0.83
C CYS A 28 1.24 11.49 -0.54
N THR A 29 2.36 11.42 -1.25
CA THR A 29 2.48 11.89 -2.64
C THR A 29 3.40 11.01 -3.47
N HIS A 30 3.03 10.83 -4.73
CA HIS A 30 3.77 10.13 -5.79
C HIS A 30 3.34 10.70 -7.14
N GLY A 31 3.97 10.26 -8.24
CA GLY A 31 3.61 10.72 -9.59
C GLY A 31 2.13 10.50 -9.89
N GLY A 32 1.42 11.56 -10.29
CA GLY A 32 0.00 11.51 -10.64
C GLY A 32 -0.99 11.40 -9.47
N LYS A 33 -0.56 11.60 -8.21
CA LYS A 33 -1.44 11.52 -7.03
C LYS A 33 -2.64 12.47 -7.14
N LEU A 34 -3.85 11.90 -7.06
CA LEU A 34 -5.10 12.62 -6.81
C LEU A 34 -5.54 12.35 -5.37
N LYS A 35 -5.88 13.40 -4.62
CA LYS A 35 -6.34 13.30 -3.22
C LYS A 35 -7.83 12.98 -3.17
N LEU A 36 -8.16 11.69 -3.30
CA LEU A 36 -9.52 11.16 -3.34
C LEU A 36 -9.64 9.95 -2.41
N ILE A 37 -10.86 9.68 -1.95
CA ILE A 37 -11.15 8.46 -1.18
C ILE A 37 -10.80 7.21 -2.01
N ALA A 38 -11.20 7.20 -3.29
CA ALA A 38 -10.98 6.06 -4.19
C ALA A 38 -9.48 5.73 -4.38
N THR A 39 -8.62 6.74 -4.56
CA THR A 39 -7.17 6.54 -4.68
C THR A 39 -6.58 6.07 -3.36
N GLY A 40 -6.99 6.66 -2.24
CA GLY A 40 -6.57 6.23 -0.90
C GLY A 40 -6.89 4.77 -0.60
N VAL A 41 -8.05 4.25 -1.02
CA VAL A 41 -8.41 2.84 -0.88
C VAL A 41 -7.49 1.93 -1.72
N GLY A 42 -7.21 2.32 -2.96
CA GLY A 42 -6.27 1.58 -3.83
C GLY A 42 -4.85 1.56 -3.26
N GLU A 43 -4.37 2.69 -2.76
CA GLU A 43 -3.07 2.83 -2.10
C GLU A 43 -2.98 1.96 -0.84
N ALA A 44 -4.03 1.95 -0.02
CA ALA A 44 -4.10 1.11 1.17
C ALA A 44 -3.98 -0.38 0.82
N ALA A 45 -4.61 -0.84 -0.26
CA ALA A 45 -4.48 -2.21 -0.73
C ALA A 45 -3.03 -2.52 -1.17
N ILE A 46 -2.38 -1.62 -1.91
CA ILE A 46 -0.98 -1.77 -2.33
C ILE A 46 -0.05 -1.82 -1.11
N ALA A 47 -0.20 -0.86 -0.18
CA ALA A 47 0.63 -0.76 1.01
C ALA A 47 0.50 -1.99 1.91
N ALA A 48 -0.72 -2.43 2.22
CA ALA A 48 -0.96 -3.57 3.10
C ALA A 48 -0.35 -4.87 2.55
N ASN A 49 -0.48 -5.10 1.24
CA ASN A 49 0.12 -6.27 0.60
C ASN A 49 1.65 -6.23 0.60
N ASN A 50 2.25 -5.06 0.32
CA ASN A 50 3.70 -4.91 0.36
C ASN A 50 4.27 -4.98 1.79
N ALA A 51 3.53 -4.47 2.78
CA ALA A 51 3.87 -4.62 4.18
C ALA A 51 3.85 -6.11 4.59
N LYS A 52 2.87 -6.90 4.13
CA LYS A 52 2.84 -8.34 4.39
C LYS A 52 4.06 -9.06 3.81
N VAL A 53 4.46 -8.76 2.57
CA VAL A 53 5.69 -9.31 1.96
C VAL A 53 6.94 -8.90 2.74
N ARG A 54 6.96 -7.69 3.31
CA ARG A 54 8.09 -7.20 4.10
C ARG A 54 8.23 -7.91 5.45
N ILE A 55 7.11 -8.27 6.07
CA ILE A 55 7.02 -9.03 7.33
C ILE A 55 7.32 -10.51 7.09
N ASP A 56 6.79 -11.05 5.99
CA ASP A 56 6.87 -12.45 5.61
C ASP A 56 7.32 -12.54 4.15
N PRO A 57 8.63 -12.75 3.90
CA PRO A 57 9.20 -12.80 2.55
C PRO A 57 8.65 -13.94 1.68
N HIS A 58 7.99 -14.93 2.28
CA HIS A 58 7.36 -16.03 1.54
C HIS A 58 5.93 -15.69 1.08
N ALA A 59 5.35 -14.60 1.59
CA ALA A 59 4.06 -14.12 1.13
C ALA A 59 4.15 -13.52 -0.27
N LYS A 60 3.03 -13.57 -1.02
CA LYS A 60 2.91 -12.93 -2.33
C LYS A 60 2.29 -11.54 -2.19
N ALA A 61 2.80 -10.57 -2.96
CA ALA A 61 2.23 -9.22 -3.01
C ALA A 61 0.81 -9.19 -3.60
N PHE A 62 0.50 -10.08 -4.54
CA PHE A 62 -0.88 -10.27 -4.96
C PHE A 62 -1.55 -11.26 -4.01
N PRO A 63 -2.59 -10.87 -3.26
CA PRO A 63 -3.22 -11.76 -2.31
C PRO A 63 -4.05 -12.85 -3.01
N GLY A 64 -4.36 -12.73 -4.31
CA GLY A 64 -5.33 -13.59 -5.00
C GLY A 64 -6.74 -13.02 -4.96
N HIS A 65 -7.67 -13.68 -5.66
CA HIS A 65 -9.09 -13.31 -5.64
C HIS A 65 -9.70 -13.57 -4.26
N SER A 66 -10.36 -12.57 -3.67
CA SER A 66 -11.00 -12.74 -2.36
C SER A 66 -12.14 -13.74 -2.40
N THR A 67 -12.89 -13.80 -3.50
CA THR A 67 -14.05 -14.69 -3.69
C THR A 67 -13.68 -16.17 -3.58
N SER A 68 -12.53 -16.58 -4.10
CA SER A 68 -12.08 -18.00 -4.04
C SER A 68 -11.45 -18.41 -2.70
N LYS A 69 -11.30 -17.47 -1.75
CA LYS A 69 -10.71 -17.78 -0.43
C LYS A 69 -11.74 -18.23 0.60
N PHE A 70 -13.01 -17.87 0.42
CA PHE A 70 -14.07 -18.17 1.38
C PHE A 70 -14.80 -19.50 1.12
N GLU A 71 -14.58 -20.15 -0.02
CA GLU A 71 -15.27 -21.40 -0.37
C GLU A 71 -14.73 -22.65 0.37
N LYS A 72 -13.64 -22.56 1.15
CA LYS A 72 -13.02 -23.72 1.80
C LYS A 72 -13.52 -24.01 3.23
N THR A 73 -14.69 -23.50 3.64
CA THR A 73 -15.15 -23.62 5.04
C THR A 73 -16.45 -24.39 5.23
N HIS A 74 -16.94 -25.13 4.23
CA HIS A 74 -18.10 -26.01 4.37
C HIS A 74 -17.75 -27.44 3.96
#